data_AF-A0A7W2FXZ6-F1
#
_entry.id   AF-A0A7W2FXZ6-F1
#
_cell.length_a   1.000
_cell.length_b   1.000
_cell.length_c   1.000
_cell.angle_alpha   90.00
_cell.angle_beta   90.00
_cell.angle_gamma   90.00
#
_symmetry.space_group_name_H-M   'P 1'
#
loop_
_entity.id
_entity.type
_entity.pdbx_description
1 polymer ?
#
loop_
_entity_poly.entity_id
_entity_poly.type
_entity_poly.pdbx_seq_one_letter_code
_entity_poly.pdbx_strand_id
1 'polypeptide(L)'
;MTNKTLSMISYITLIGWLISFISGKENADSLLKYHLKQSFGLIITAIVFNVVIGIIVFIIPSLSILSYLGLIILALLITGIINAANEVQKPLPIIGKLFEDKFSFID
;
A
#
# COMPACT_ATOMS: atom_id res chain seq x y z
N MET A 1 -5.94 -16.78 -10.69
CA MET A 1 -6.01 -15.31 -10.86
C MET A 1 -4.74 -14.88 -11.58
N THR A 2 -4.77 -13.85 -12.42
CA THR A 2 -3.55 -13.36 -13.07
C THR A 2 -2.73 -12.49 -12.10
N ASN A 3 -1.42 -12.38 -12.34
CA ASN A 3 -0.55 -11.50 -11.54
C ASN A 3 -1.01 -10.04 -11.58
N LYS A 4 -1.58 -9.58 -12.70
CA LYS A 4 -2.26 -8.29 -12.81
C LYS A 4 -3.41 -8.15 -11.81
N THR A 5 -4.31 -9.14 -11.76
CA THR A 5 -5.44 -9.13 -10.82
C THR A 5 -4.96 -9.14 -9.38
N LEU A 6 -3.98 -9.98 -9.04
CA LEU A 6 -3.39 -10.03 -7.71
C LEU A 6 -2.68 -8.71 -7.34
N SER A 7 -2.01 -8.06 -8.30
CA SER A 7 -1.37 -6.76 -8.09
C SER A 7 -2.38 -5.68 -7.71
N MET A 8 -3.56 -5.65 -8.34
CA MET A 8 -4.63 -4.72 -7.96
C MET A 8 -5.23 -5.05 -6.59
N ILE A 9 -5.50 -6.34 -6.32
CA ILE A 9 -6.09 -6.79 -5.05
C ILE A 9 -5.18 -6.50 -3.86
N SER A 10 -3.86 -6.48 -4.07
CA SER A 10 -2.87 -6.21 -3.02
C SER A 10 -3.05 -4.86 -2.31
N TYR A 11 -3.74 -3.89 -2.94
CA TYR A 11 -3.99 -2.55 -2.39
C TYR A 11 -5.28 -2.41 -1.59
N ILE A 12 -6.23 -3.35 -1.67
CA ILE A 12 -7.60 -3.11 -1.18
C ILE A 12 -7.64 -3.07 0.36
N THR A 13 -7.07 -4.07 1.00
CA THR A 13 -6.95 -4.19 2.47
C THR A 13 -5.76 -5.08 2.81
N LEU A 14 -5.41 -5.19 4.09
CA LEU A 14 -4.47 -6.22 4.55
C LEU A 14 -4.91 -7.64 4.15
N ILE A 15 -6.22 -7.91 4.14
CA ILE A 15 -6.77 -9.20 3.68
C ILE A 15 -6.52 -9.38 2.19
N GLY A 16 -6.79 -8.35 1.37
CA GLY A 16 -6.49 -8.39 -0.07
C GLY A 16 -5.00 -8.60 -0.35
N TRP A 17 -4.14 -7.97 0.45
CA TRP A 17 -2.70 -8.17 0.39
C TRP A 17 -2.29 -9.62 0.70
N LEU A 18 -2.82 -10.21 1.79
CA LEU A 18 -2.56 -11.60 2.16
C LEU A 18 -3.03 -12.59 1.08
N ILE A 19 -4.22 -12.38 0.51
CA ILE A 19 -4.72 -13.18 -0.61
C ILE A 19 -3.75 -13.09 -1.78
N SER A 20 -3.30 -11.90 -2.13
CA SER A 20 -2.39 -11.68 -3.26
C SER A 20 -1.02 -12.32 -3.06
N PHE A 21 -0.48 -12.23 -1.85
CA PHE A 21 0.80 -12.83 -1.48
C PHE A 21 0.74 -14.37 -1.51
N ILE A 22 -0.29 -14.97 -0.89
CA ILE A 22 -0.42 -16.42 -0.80
C ILE A 22 -0.78 -17.02 -2.17
N SER A 23 -1.76 -16.46 -2.88
CA SER A 23 -2.18 -16.96 -4.19
C SER A 23 -1.16 -16.72 -5.30
N GLY A 24 -0.28 -15.73 -5.14
CA GLY A 24 0.78 -15.41 -6.09
C GLY A 24 2.09 -16.18 -5.87
N LYS A 25 2.28 -16.82 -4.72
CA LYS A 25 3.57 -17.31 -4.23
C LYS A 25 4.38 -18.15 -5.22
N GLU A 26 3.73 -19.05 -5.95
CA GLU A 26 4.42 -19.97 -6.87
C GLU A 26 4.79 -19.34 -8.22
N ASN A 27 4.06 -18.31 -8.66
CA ASN A 27 4.14 -17.77 -10.02
C ASN A 27 4.23 -16.23 -10.07
N ALA A 28 4.69 -15.60 -8.98
CA ALA A 28 4.79 -14.16 -8.87
C ALA A 28 5.84 -13.61 -9.84
N ASP A 29 5.40 -12.82 -10.82
CA ASP A 29 6.27 -12.08 -11.71
C ASP A 29 6.77 -10.77 -11.07
N SER A 30 7.58 -10.02 -11.82
CA SER A 30 8.10 -8.72 -11.35
C SER A 30 6.98 -7.72 -11.04
N LEU A 31 5.86 -7.75 -11.77
CA LEU A 31 4.73 -6.86 -11.54
C LEU A 31 4.09 -7.13 -10.17
N LEU A 32 3.77 -8.41 -9.89
CA LEU A 32 3.17 -8.78 -8.62
C LEU A 32 4.10 -8.50 -7.44
N LYS A 33 5.39 -8.86 -7.55
CA LYS A 33 6.38 -8.58 -6.49
C LYS A 33 6.49 -7.08 -6.23
N TYR A 34 6.55 -6.27 -7.28
CA TYR A 34 6.61 -4.81 -7.15
C TYR A 34 5.38 -4.24 -6.43
N HIS A 35 4.18 -4.63 -6.86
CA HIS A 35 2.95 -4.11 -6.25
C HIS A 35 2.69 -4.68 -4.86
N LEU A 36 3.16 -5.90 -4.52
CA LEU A 36 3.15 -6.42 -3.16
C LEU A 36 4.02 -5.59 -2.23
N LYS A 37 5.23 -5.17 -2.64
CA LYS A 37 6.10 -4.29 -1.86
C LYS A 37 5.49 -2.90 -1.66
N GLN A 38 5.00 -2.29 -2.73
CA GLN A 38 4.39 -0.95 -2.69
C GLN A 38 3.13 -0.90 -1.84
N SER A 39 2.21 -1.87 -2.01
CA SER A 39 0.98 -1.93 -1.23
C SER A 39 1.23 -2.27 0.24
N PHE A 40 2.20 -3.15 0.56
CA PHE A 40 2.58 -3.42 1.94
C PHE A 40 3.18 -2.19 2.63
N GLY A 41 4.04 -1.47 1.93
CA GLY A 41 4.58 -0.18 2.39
C GLY A 41 3.49 0.86 2.65
N LEU A 42 2.47 0.92 1.78
CA LEU A 42 1.31 1.79 1.98
C LEU A 42 0.48 1.37 3.20
N ILE A 43 0.26 0.07 3.43
CA ILE A 43 -0.43 -0.44 4.62
C ILE A 43 0.32 -0.04 5.90
N ILE A 44 1.64 -0.24 5.94
CA ILE A 44 2.47 0.17 7.09
C ILE A 44 2.36 1.68 7.31
N THR A 45 2.47 2.47 6.23
CA THR A 45 2.35 3.93 6.28
C THR A 45 0.99 4.35 6.83
N ALA A 46 -0.09 3.71 6.39
CA ALA A 46 -1.45 3.97 6.85
C ALA A 46 -1.61 3.66 8.35
N ILE A 47 -1.06 2.54 8.83
CA ILE A 47 -1.09 2.17 10.25
C ILE A 47 -0.35 3.21 11.09
N VAL A 48 0.89 3.55 10.71
CA VAL A 48 1.70 4.54 11.42
C VAL A 48 1.00 5.90 11.44
N PHE A 49 0.47 6.35 10.29
CA PHE A 49 -0.28 7.60 10.18
C PHE A 49 -1.49 7.62 11.13
N ASN A 50 -2.32 6.58 11.15
CA ASN A 50 -3.51 6.53 12.01
C ASN A 50 -3.14 6.52 13.50
N VAL A 51 -2.09 5.80 13.89
CA VAL A 51 -1.61 5.80 15.28
C VAL A 51 -1.13 7.20 15.70
N VAL A 52 -0.30 7.84 14.87
CA VAL A 52 0.25 9.19 15.16
C VAL A 52 -0.87 10.23 15.25
N ILE A 53 -1.77 10.27 14.27
CA ILE A 53 -2.90 11.21 14.28
C ILE A 53 -3.85 10.92 15.46
N GLY A 54 -4.13 9.65 15.75
CA GLY A 54 -4.96 9.26 16.90
C GLY A 54 -4.42 9.76 18.23
N ILE A 55 -3.10 9.64 18.46
CA ILE A 55 -2.44 10.19 19.65
C ILE A 55 -2.54 11.71 19.68
N ILE A 56 -2.27 12.40 18.56
CA ILE A 56 -2.33 13.87 18.49
C ILE A 56 -3.74 14.37 18.82
N VAL A 57 -4.77 13.78 18.23
CA VAL A 57 -6.16 14.18 18.44
C VAL A 57 -6.62 13.87 19.87
N PHE A 58 -6.15 12.77 20.46
CA PHE A 58 -6.45 12.44 21.85
C PHE A 58 -5.90 13.48 22.83
N ILE A 59 -4.65 13.95 22.61
CA ILE A 59 -4.01 14.94 23.48
C ILE A 59 -4.55 16.36 23.18
N ILE A 60 -4.78 16.67 21.91
CA ILE A 60 -5.18 18.00 21.43
C ILE A 60 -6.37 17.87 20.47
N PRO A 61 -7.62 17.80 20.98
CA PRO A 61 -8.81 17.56 20.16
C PRO A 61 -9.05 18.61 19.06
N SER A 62 -8.59 19.85 19.24
CA SER A 62 -8.69 20.91 18.24
C SER A 62 -7.87 20.63 16.96
N LEU A 63 -6.91 19.70 17.00
CA LEU A 63 -6.15 19.26 15.82
C LEU A 63 -6.81 18.11 15.05
N SER A 64 -8.07 17.78 15.34
CA SER A 64 -8.86 16.77 14.60
C SER A 64 -8.91 17.00 13.09
N ILE A 65 -8.75 18.24 12.62
CA ILE A 65 -8.61 18.61 11.20
C ILE A 65 -7.46 17.85 10.50
N LEU A 66 -6.41 17.43 11.22
CA LEU A 66 -5.30 16.67 10.64
C LEU A 66 -5.71 15.28 10.14
N SER A 67 -6.85 14.75 10.62
CA SER A 67 -7.41 13.47 10.14
C SER A 67 -7.71 13.48 8.64
N TYR A 68 -7.99 14.65 8.06
CA TYR A 68 -8.24 14.78 6.61
C TYR A 68 -6.99 14.53 5.76
N LEU A 69 -5.78 14.55 6.34
CA LEU A 69 -4.56 14.12 5.64
C LEU A 69 -4.61 12.63 5.25
N GLY A 70 -5.51 11.84 5.85
CA GLY A 70 -5.79 10.46 5.43
C GLY A 70 -6.28 10.35 3.98
N LEU A 71 -6.82 11.43 3.40
CA LEU A 71 -7.17 11.48 1.98
C LEU A 71 -5.95 11.31 1.06
N ILE A 72 -4.75 11.68 1.52
CA ILE A 72 -3.50 11.45 0.79
C ILE A 72 -3.23 9.94 0.68
N ILE A 73 -3.41 9.19 1.76
CA ILE A 73 -3.26 7.73 1.77
C ILE A 73 -4.26 7.08 0.80
N LEU A 74 -5.51 7.55 0.78
CA LEU A 74 -6.52 7.09 -0.19
C LEU A 74 -6.12 7.40 -1.63
N ALA A 75 -5.59 8.60 -1.90
CA ALA A 75 -5.10 8.96 -3.23
C ALA A 75 -3.91 8.09 -3.67
N LEU A 76 -2.98 7.77 -2.76
CA LEU A 76 -1.88 6.83 -3.03
C LEU A 76 -2.39 5.42 -3.30
N LEU A 77 -3.38 4.95 -2.54
CA LEU A 77 -4.02 3.64 -2.75
C LEU A 77 -4.61 3.55 -4.17
N ILE A 78 -5.40 4.56 -4.56
CA ILE A 78 -6.01 4.62 -5.90
C ILE A 78 -4.92 4.66 -6.97
N THR A 79 -3.87 5.47 -6.78
CA THR A 79 -2.73 5.55 -7.71
C THR A 79 -2.04 4.19 -7.87
N GLY A 80 -1.84 3.45 -6.78
CA GLY A 80 -1.26 2.11 -6.80
C GLY A 80 -2.09 1.11 -7.59
N ILE A 81 -3.42 1.13 -7.40
CA ILE A 81 -4.35 0.30 -8.18
C ILE A 81 -4.31 0.67 -9.66
N ILE A 82 -4.31 1.97 -10.00
CA ILE A 82 -4.23 2.43 -11.39
C ILE A 82 -2.91 1.97 -12.03
N ASN A 83 -1.78 2.10 -11.33
CA ASN A 83 -0.49 1.63 -11.85
C ASN A 83 -0.51 0.11 -12.09
N ALA A 84 -1.05 -0.67 -11.15
CA ALA A 84 -1.20 -2.12 -11.28
C ALA A 84 -2.13 -2.51 -12.45
N ALA A 85 -3.24 -1.80 -12.62
CA ALA A 85 -4.20 -2.01 -13.71
C ALA A 85 -3.59 -1.71 -15.09
N ASN A 86 -2.63 -0.78 -15.15
CA ASN A 86 -1.87 -0.45 -16.36
C ASN A 86 -0.57 -1.25 -16.50
N GLU A 87 -0.29 -2.19 -15.58
CA GLU A 87 0.91 -3.04 -15.60
C GLU A 87 2.22 -2.23 -15.53
N VAL A 88 2.19 -1.08 -14.85
CA VAL A 88 3.33 -0.16 -14.71
C VAL A 88 3.93 -0.27 -13.30
N GLN A 89 5.22 -0.61 -13.25
CA GLN A 89 6.02 -0.58 -12.02
C GLN A 89 6.51 0.85 -11.74
N LYS A 90 5.63 1.66 -11.14
CA LYS A 90 5.93 3.03 -10.75
C LYS A 90 5.73 3.24 -9.25
N PRO A 91 6.67 3.88 -8.55
CA PRO A 91 6.57 4.03 -7.11
C PRO A 91 5.41 4.94 -6.77
N LEU A 92 4.74 4.64 -5.66
CA LEU A 92 3.78 5.56 -5.09
C LEU A 92 4.45 6.91 -4.83
N PRO A 93 3.80 8.05 -5.15
CA PRO A 93 4.30 9.35 -4.78
C PRO A 93 4.61 9.44 -3.28
N ILE A 94 5.59 10.26 -2.91
CA ILE A 94 6.00 10.54 -1.52
C ILE A 94 6.72 9.37 -0.83
N ILE A 95 6.13 8.17 -0.83
CA ILE A 95 6.59 7.05 0.00
C ILE A 95 7.15 5.87 -0.78
N GLY A 96 6.79 5.71 -2.07
CA GLY A 96 6.98 4.45 -2.79
C GLY A 96 8.43 4.02 -2.94
N LYS A 97 9.34 4.97 -3.17
CA LYS A 97 10.79 4.71 -3.27
C LYS A 97 11.39 4.11 -2.00
N LEU A 98 10.81 4.37 -0.82
CA LEU A 98 11.29 3.83 0.44
C LEU A 98 11.10 2.31 0.55
N PHE A 99 10.19 1.76 -0.26
CA PHE A 99 9.74 0.36 -0.18
C PHE A 99 10.20 -0.51 -1.34
N GLU A 100 10.82 0.03 -2.39
CA GLU A 100 11.26 -0.74 -3.58
C GLU A 100 12.27 -1.84 -3.20
N ASP A 101 13.20 -1.52 -2.30
CA ASP A 101 14.25 -2.44 -1.82
C ASP A 101 13.97 -3.00 -0.43
N LYS A 102 12.69 -3.03 -0.02
CA LYS A 102 12.27 -3.60 1.28
C LYS A 102 11.55 -4.92 1.09
N PHE A 103 11.38 -5.61 2.21
CA PHE A 103 10.59 -6.85 2.31
C PHE A 103 11.17 -8.00 1.48
N SER A 104 12.37 -8.47 1.86
CA SER A 104 13.06 -9.58 1.19
C SER A 104 12.29 -10.90 1.16
N PHE A 105 11.23 -11.03 1.96
CA PHE A 105 10.33 -12.18 1.93
C PHE A 105 9.33 -12.15 0.75
N ILE A 106 9.28 -11.05 0.00
CA ILE A 106 8.44 -10.86 -1.20
C ILE A 106 9.23 -11.19 -2.49
N ASP A 107 10.53 -11.42 -2.38
CA ASP A 107 11.42 -11.75 -3.51
C ASP A 107 11.31 -13.20 -3.98
#